data_AF-A0A2V9C2B9-F1
#
_entry.id   AF-A0A2V9C2B9-F1
#
_cell.length_a   1.000
_cell.length_b   1.000
_cell.length_c   1.000
_cell.angle_alpha   90.00
_cell.angle_beta   90.00
_cell.angle_gamma   90.00
#
_symmetry.space_group_name_H-M   'P 1'
#
loop_
_entity.id
_entity.type
_entity.pdbx_description
1 polymer ?
#
loop_
_entity_poly.entity_id
_entity_poly.type
_entity_poly.pdbx_seq_one_letter_code
_entity_poly.pdbx_strand_id
1 'polypeptide(L)'
;MLAAVCLLGGLLSASLVRFSPGYGVDERELDPRFSQASLEAIRKSHRLNAGLFSYYARYLAGAVHGDLGSSEWLQRPISSLIKERFPVTAKSVLLGVLLAWFVALAVSLAGVFFRGPYFDISTTLISGVLIALPAAVVAIFSVYLRAPVFV
;
A
#
# COMPACT_ATOMS: atom_id res chain seq x y z
N MET A 1 -4.72 10.07 -16.06
CA MET A 1 -5.43 8.91 -15.46
C MET A 1 -4.68 8.35 -14.26
N LEU A 2 -3.43 7.87 -14.40
CA LEU A 2 -2.69 7.25 -13.28
C LEU A 2 -2.51 8.16 -12.05
N ALA A 3 -2.08 9.42 -12.26
CA ALA A 3 -1.96 10.40 -11.18
C ALA A 3 -3.28 10.65 -10.45
N ALA A 4 -4.40 10.67 -11.18
CA ALA A 4 -5.73 10.82 -10.57
C ALA A 4 -6.11 9.60 -9.73
N VAL A 5 -5.79 8.38 -10.19
CA VAL A 5 -6.01 7.14 -9.42
C VAL A 5 -5.15 7.13 -8.15
N CYS A 6 -3.87 7.52 -8.24
CA CYS A 6 -2.99 7.61 -7.08
C CYS A 6 -3.48 8.65 -6.07
N LEU A 7 -3.88 9.83 -6.52
CA LEU A 7 -4.43 10.88 -5.66
C LEU A 7 -5.74 10.45 -5.02
N LEU A 8 -6.71 9.95 -5.81
CA LEU A 8 -7.99 9.47 -5.28
C LEU A 8 -7.81 8.32 -4.30
N GLY A 9 -6.98 7.32 -4.64
CA GLY A 9 -6.68 6.20 -3.76
C GLY A 9 -6.02 6.63 -2.46
N GLY A 10 -5.05 7.55 -2.52
CA GLY A 10 -4.39 8.11 -1.34
C GLY A 10 -5.35 8.90 -0.46
N LEU A 11 -6.18 9.78 -1.05
CA LEU A 11 -7.19 10.56 -0.33
C LEU A 11 -8.28 9.67 0.28
N LEU A 12 -8.73 8.64 -0.43
CA LEU A 12 -9.71 7.68 0.10
C LEU A 12 -9.12 6.87 1.26
N SER A 13 -7.87 6.41 1.14
CA SER A 13 -7.18 5.70 2.21
C SER A 13 -7.01 6.59 3.45
N ALA A 14 -6.55 7.82 3.28
CA ALA A 14 -6.45 8.79 4.38
C ALA A 14 -7.81 9.09 5.03
N SER A 15 -8.88 9.13 4.23
CA SER A 15 -10.26 9.32 4.73
C SER A 15 -10.71 8.11 5.54
N LEU A 16 -10.48 6.90 5.03
CA LEU A 16 -10.81 5.64 5.70
C LEU A 16 -10.13 5.53 7.06
N VAL A 17 -8.84 5.86 7.14
CA VAL A 17 -8.12 5.87 8.43
C VAL A 17 -8.73 6.89 9.40
N ARG A 18 -9.14 8.05 8.91
CA ARG A 18 -9.80 9.10 9.72
C ARG A 18 -11.21 8.74 10.19
N PHE A 19 -11.94 7.96 9.38
CA PHE A 19 -13.26 7.43 9.74
C PHE A 19 -13.18 6.17 10.60
N SER A 20 -12.01 5.55 10.72
CA SER A 20 -11.83 4.36 11.54
C SER A 20 -12.15 4.67 13.02
N PRO A 21 -12.92 3.82 13.71
CA PRO A 21 -13.08 3.94 15.16
C PRO A 21 -11.69 3.85 15.82
N GLY A 22 -11.37 4.83 16.66
CA GLY A 22 -10.05 4.97 17.30
C GLY A 22 -9.10 5.99 16.66
N TYR A 23 -9.50 6.68 15.58
CA TYR A 23 -8.67 7.74 15.00
C TYR A 23 -8.44 8.89 15.99
N GLY A 24 -7.17 9.26 16.20
CA GLY A 24 -6.76 10.33 17.12
C GLY A 24 -6.70 9.93 18.59
N VAL A 25 -6.85 8.64 18.91
CA VAL A 25 -6.54 8.08 20.22
C VAL A 25 -5.04 7.74 20.23
N ASP A 26 -4.25 8.52 20.97
CA ASP A 26 -2.83 8.24 21.17
C ASP A 26 -2.68 7.21 22.31
N GLU A 27 -1.90 6.15 22.10
CA GLU A 27 -1.61 5.15 23.13
C GLU A 27 -0.96 5.79 24.37
N ARG A 28 -0.27 6.93 24.18
CA ARG A 28 0.31 7.74 25.25
C ARG A 28 -0.73 8.30 26.23
N GLU A 29 -1.99 8.42 25.83
CA GLU A 29 -3.07 8.81 26.74
C GLU A 29 -3.45 7.73 27.75
N LEU A 30 -3.08 6.48 27.47
CA LEU A 30 -3.31 5.33 28.34
C LEU A 30 -2.09 5.01 29.22
N ASP A 31 -0.94 5.68 29.00
CA ASP A 31 0.27 5.47 29.79
C ASP A 31 0.26 6.36 31.05
N PRO A 32 0.16 5.76 32.27
CA PRO A 32 0.09 6.49 33.52
C PRO A 32 1.38 7.26 33.87
N ARG A 33 2.44 7.13 33.07
CA ARG A 33 3.71 7.87 33.23
C ARG A 33 3.63 9.32 32.73
N PHE A 34 2.62 9.69 31.94
CA PHE A 34 2.47 11.06 31.44
C PHE A 34 1.74 11.95 32.45
N SER A 35 2.26 13.17 32.66
CA SER A 35 1.58 14.18 33.46
C SER A 35 0.33 14.70 32.74
N GLN A 36 -0.68 15.13 33.51
CA GLN A 36 -1.94 15.64 32.94
C GLN A 36 -1.73 16.82 31.97
N ALA A 37 -0.75 17.69 32.25
CA ALA A 37 -0.39 18.80 31.37
C ALA A 37 0.15 18.34 30.00
N SER A 38 0.94 17.26 29.95
CA SER A 38 1.45 16.69 28.70
C SER A 38 0.33 16.04 27.88
N LEU A 39 -0.63 15.39 28.54
CA LEU A 39 -1.80 14.81 27.88
C LEU A 39 -2.72 15.88 27.28
N GLU A 40 -2.92 17.00 27.97
CA GLU A 40 -3.70 18.13 27.43
C GLU A 40 -3.04 18.77 26.21
N ALA A 41 -1.70 18.86 26.19
CA ALA A 41 -0.96 19.36 25.04
C ALA A 41 -1.12 18.45 23.81
N ILE A 42 -1.07 17.12 24.00
CA ILE A 42 -1.28 16.12 22.94
C ILE A 42 -2.72 16.19 22.41
N ARG A 43 -3.72 16.28 23.30
CA ARG A 43 -5.13 16.43 22.89
C ARG A 43 -5.37 17.72 22.10
N LYS A 44 -4.71 18.81 22.48
CA LYS A 44 -4.84 20.11 21.80
C LYS A 44 -4.23 20.06 20.39
N SER A 45 -3.11 19.37 20.20
CA SER A 45 -2.51 19.19 18.87
C SER A 45 -3.36 18.30 17.95
N HIS A 46 -3.98 17.23 18.49
CA HIS A 46 -4.94 16.42 17.73
C HIS A 46 -6.20 17.20 17.34
N ARG A 47 -6.75 18.03 18.24
CA ARG A 47 -7.93 18.88 17.96
C ARG A 47 -7.66 19.94 16.88
N LEU A 48 -6.46 20.50 16.83
CA LEU A 48 -6.03 21.42 15.77
C LEU A 48 -6.00 20.75 14.38
N ASN A 49 -5.92 19.41 14.33
CA ASN A 49 -5.88 18.61 13.11
C ASN A 49 -7.20 17.83 12.83
N ALA A 50 -8.28 18.14 13.56
CA ALA A 50 -9.56 17.43 13.47
C ALA A 50 -10.34 17.74 12.18
N GLY A 51 -10.16 18.93 11.61
CA GLY A 51 -10.82 19.30 10.36
C GLY A 51 -10.32 18.47 9.17
N LEU A 52 -11.19 17.63 8.60
CA LEU A 52 -10.88 16.84 7.40
C LEU A 52 -10.45 17.72 6.23
N PHE A 53 -11.18 18.80 5.98
CA PHE A 53 -10.88 19.73 4.88
C PHE A 53 -9.57 20.48 5.08
N SER A 54 -9.30 20.99 6.29
CA SER A 54 -8.06 21.72 6.59
C SER A 54 -6.83 20.80 6.54
N TYR A 55 -6.97 19.54 6.95
CA TYR A 55 -5.94 18.53 6.78
C TYR A 55 -5.60 18.31 5.31
N TYR A 56 -6.60 18.06 4.46
CA TYR A 56 -6.36 17.81 3.04
C TYR A 56 -5.77 19.03 2.32
N ALA A 57 -6.28 20.23 2.61
CA ALA A 57 -5.73 21.46 2.04
C ALA A 57 -4.24 21.64 2.39
N ARG A 58 -3.88 21.45 3.66
CA ARG A 58 -2.49 21.55 4.12
C ARG A 58 -1.60 20.42 3.59
N TYR A 59 -2.13 19.20 3.54
CA TYR A 59 -1.41 18.04 3.01
C TYR A 59 -1.11 18.21 1.51
N LEU A 60 -2.10 18.61 0.72
CA LEU A 60 -1.91 18.88 -0.72
C LEU A 60 -0.97 20.06 -0.95
N ALA A 61 -1.11 21.14 -0.19
CA ALA A 61 -0.20 22.28 -0.26
C ALA A 61 1.24 21.88 0.07
N GLY A 62 1.46 21.11 1.14
CA GLY A 62 2.78 20.58 1.49
C GLY A 62 3.33 19.64 0.41
N ALA A 63 2.51 18.72 -0.09
CA ALA A 63 2.91 17.74 -1.10
C ALA A 63 3.40 18.39 -2.39
N VAL A 64 2.78 19.50 -2.83
CA VAL A 64 3.25 20.29 -3.98
C VAL A 64 4.63 20.91 -3.75
N HIS A 65 4.96 21.24 -2.49
CA HIS A 65 6.28 21.74 -2.09
C HIS A 65 7.28 20.62 -1.72
N GLY A 66 6.90 19.35 -1.90
CA GLY A 66 7.72 18.19 -1.56
C GLY A 66 7.74 17.82 -0.07
N ASP A 67 6.90 18.46 0.74
CA ASP A 67 6.74 18.16 2.16
C ASP A 67 5.50 17.28 2.40
N LEU A 68 5.73 16.01 2.66
CA LEU A 68 4.68 15.04 2.98
C LEU A 68 4.34 15.02 4.48
N GLY A 69 5.05 15.80 5.29
CA GLY A 69 4.95 15.82 6.75
C GLY A 69 5.77 14.71 7.42
N SER A 70 5.53 14.57 8.73
CA SER A 70 6.20 13.61 9.60
C SER A 70 5.25 12.51 10.07
N SER A 71 5.77 11.29 10.21
CA SER A 71 5.04 10.18 10.81
C SER A 71 4.85 10.42 12.30
N GLU A 72 3.61 10.38 12.78
CA GLU A 72 3.29 10.49 14.22
C GLU A 72 3.86 9.32 15.03
N TRP A 73 3.94 8.12 14.41
CA TRP A 73 4.43 6.90 15.04
C TRP A 73 5.96 6.81 15.04
N LEU A 74 6.58 7.00 13.88
CA LEU A 74 8.04 6.85 13.73
C LEU A 74 8.81 8.14 14.02
N GLN A 75 8.11 9.27 14.23
CA GLN A 75 8.71 10.60 14.47
C GLN A 75 9.78 10.97 13.42
N ARG A 76 9.60 10.52 12.17
CA ARG A 76 10.51 10.74 11.04
C ARG A 76 9.75 11.34 9.85
N PRO A 77 10.41 12.16 9.00
CA PRO A 77 9.79 12.71 7.81
C PRO A 77 9.39 11.60 6.84
N ILE A 78 8.14 11.65 6.35
CA ILE A 78 7.56 10.60 5.50
C ILE A 78 8.34 10.45 4.18
N SER A 79 8.84 11.56 3.64
CA SER A 79 9.69 11.57 2.43
C SER A 79 10.95 10.70 2.58
N SER A 80 11.54 10.65 3.78
CA SER A 80 12.71 9.80 4.05
C SER A 80 12.34 8.31 4.08
N LEU A 81 11.22 7.97 4.72
CA LEU A 81 10.72 6.60 4.83
C LEU A 81 10.33 6.03 3.46
N ILE A 82 9.70 6.87 2.62
CA ILE A 82 9.38 6.49 1.24
C ILE A 82 10.67 6.23 0.46
N LYS A 83 11.65 7.14 0.51
CA LYS A 83 12.94 6.94 -0.19
C LYS A 83 13.67 5.66 0.23
N GLU A 84 13.59 5.29 1.51
CA GLU A 84 14.21 4.09 2.06
C GLU A 84 13.51 2.80 1.58
N ARG A 85 12.18 2.81 1.49
CA ARG A 85 11.38 1.61 1.15
C ARG A 85 11.09 1.47 -0.35
N PHE A 86 11.02 2.59 -1.07
CA PHE A 86 10.71 2.64 -2.50
C PHE A 86 11.58 1.71 -3.36
N PRO A 87 12.92 1.67 -3.24
CA PRO A 87 13.73 0.84 -4.13
C PRO A 87 13.44 -0.65 -3.96
N VAL A 88 13.16 -1.10 -2.74
CA VAL A 88 12.84 -2.51 -2.46
C VAL A 88 11.52 -2.88 -3.13
N THR A 89 10.46 -2.09 -2.92
CA THR A 89 9.16 -2.33 -3.55
C THR A 89 9.23 -2.23 -5.06
N ALA A 90 9.94 -1.22 -5.59
CA ALA A 90 10.10 -1.02 -7.02
C ALA A 90 10.80 -2.21 -7.69
N LYS A 91 11.86 -2.75 -7.06
CA LYS A 91 12.56 -3.95 -7.54
C LYS A 91 11.62 -5.15 -7.60
N SER A 92 10.87 -5.41 -6.52
CA SER A 92 9.92 -6.53 -6.47
C SER A 92 8.82 -6.41 -7.53
N VAL A 93 8.24 -5.21 -7.69
CA VAL A 93 7.21 -4.96 -8.70
C VAL A 93 7.76 -5.13 -10.10
N LEU A 94 8.94 -4.56 -10.39
CA LEU A 94 9.54 -4.63 -11.71
C LEU A 94 9.85 -6.07 -12.11
N LEU A 95 10.48 -6.85 -11.22
CA LEU A 95 10.77 -8.26 -11.48
C LEU A 95 9.48 -9.09 -11.67
N GLY A 96 8.47 -8.84 -10.84
CA GLY A 96 7.17 -9.51 -10.96
C GLY A 96 6.48 -9.23 -12.29
N VAL A 97 6.46 -7.96 -12.73
CA VAL A 97 5.86 -7.55 -14.02
C VAL A 97 6.62 -8.14 -15.19
N LEU A 98 7.96 -8.10 -15.17
CA LEU A 98 8.79 -8.68 -16.23
C LEU A 98 8.56 -10.18 -16.37
N LEU A 99 8.53 -10.91 -15.25
CA LEU A 99 8.24 -12.35 -15.25
C LEU A 99 6.83 -12.63 -15.78
N ALA A 100 5.83 -11.86 -15.32
CA ALA A 100 4.45 -12.01 -15.77
C ALA A 100 4.31 -11.78 -17.27
N TRP A 101 4.96 -10.75 -17.82
CA TRP A 101 4.99 -10.49 -19.26
C TRP A 101 5.69 -11.59 -20.03
N PHE A 102 6.83 -12.09 -19.54
CA PHE A 102 7.54 -13.18 -20.20
C PHE A 102 6.68 -14.44 -20.29
N VAL A 103 6.04 -14.83 -19.19
CA VAL A 103 5.13 -15.99 -19.16
C VAL A 103 3.91 -15.76 -20.03
N ALA A 104 3.28 -14.58 -19.95
CA ALA A 104 2.11 -14.24 -20.76
C ALA A 104 2.43 -14.28 -22.27
N LEU A 105 3.57 -13.76 -22.69
CA LEU A 105 4.03 -13.81 -24.08
C LEU A 105 4.31 -15.25 -24.52
N ALA A 106 4.98 -16.06 -23.69
CA ALA A 106 5.27 -17.45 -24.00
C ALA A 106 3.97 -18.26 -24.19
N VAL A 107 3.01 -18.11 -23.27
CA VAL A 107 1.70 -18.79 -23.35
C VAL A 107 0.89 -18.28 -24.53
N SER A 108 0.88 -16.97 -24.78
CA SER A 108 0.15 -16.38 -25.92
C SER A 108 0.71 -16.87 -27.26
N LEU A 109 2.04 -16.92 -27.40
CA LEU A 109 2.69 -17.41 -28.61
C LEU A 109 2.44 -18.91 -28.79
N ALA A 110 2.52 -19.70 -27.72
CA ALA A 110 2.18 -21.12 -27.75
C ALA A 110 0.74 -21.35 -28.21
N GLY A 111 -0.22 -20.51 -27.81
CA GLY A 111 -1.61 -20.61 -28.27
C GLY A 111 -1.80 -20.37 -29.77
N VAL A 112 -0.91 -19.61 -30.41
CA VAL A 112 -0.93 -19.43 -31.88
C VAL A 112 -0.48 -20.70 -32.60
N PHE A 113 0.53 -21.39 -32.07
CA PHE A 113 1.09 -22.60 -32.67
C PHE A 113 0.26 -23.85 -32.34
N PHE A 114 -0.14 -24.00 -31.09
CA PHE A 114 -0.92 -25.14 -30.57
C PHE A 114 -2.41 -24.78 -30.54
N ARG A 115 -2.99 -24.59 -31.74
CA ARG A 115 -4.43 -24.34 -31.90
C ARG A 115 -5.21 -25.62 -31.59
N GLY A 116 -5.90 -25.65 -30.45
CA GLY A 116 -6.77 -26.77 -30.10
C GLY A 116 -7.61 -26.52 -28.85
N PRO A 117 -8.80 -27.14 -28.76
CA PRO A 117 -9.74 -26.89 -27.67
C PRO A 117 -9.17 -27.21 -26.28
N TYR A 118 -8.24 -28.18 -26.18
CA TYR A 118 -7.59 -28.53 -24.92
C TYR A 118 -6.64 -27.43 -24.41
N PHE A 119 -5.95 -26.73 -25.30
CA PHE A 119 -5.07 -25.62 -24.93
C PHE A 119 -5.88 -24.42 -24.43
N ASP A 120 -6.99 -24.13 -25.10
CA ASP A 120 -7.88 -23.02 -24.74
C ASP A 120 -8.56 -23.28 -23.38
N ILE A 121 -9.06 -24.50 -23.16
CA ILE A 121 -9.70 -24.89 -21.89
C ILE A 121 -8.68 -24.84 -20.74
N SER A 122 -7.49 -25.41 -20.91
CA SER A 122 -6.47 -25.43 -19.85
C SER A 122 -6.00 -24.03 -19.48
N THR A 123 -5.72 -23.16 -20.46
CA THR A 123 -5.30 -21.78 -20.23
C THR A 123 -6.39 -20.98 -19.51
N THR A 124 -7.65 -21.18 -19.89
CA THR A 124 -8.81 -20.53 -19.25
C THR A 124 -8.98 -21.00 -17.80
N LEU A 125 -8.90 -22.30 -17.54
CA LEU A 125 -9.00 -22.85 -16.19
C LEU A 125 -7.86 -22.37 -15.30
N ILE A 126 -6.61 -22.44 -15.76
CA ILE A 126 -5.44 -21.99 -15.00
C ILE A 126 -5.57 -20.50 -14.67
N SER A 127 -5.95 -19.67 -15.65
CA SER A 127 -6.16 -18.24 -15.45
C SER A 127 -7.30 -17.95 -14.46
N GLY A 128 -8.41 -18.69 -14.55
CA GLY A 128 -9.52 -18.59 -13.62
C GLY A 128 -9.11 -18.92 -12.18
N VAL A 129 -8.34 -20.00 -11.99
CA VAL A 129 -7.80 -20.38 -10.67
C VAL A 129 -6.86 -19.29 -10.14
N LEU A 130 -5.93 -18.79 -10.96
CA LEU A 130 -4.98 -17.76 -10.54
C LEU A 130 -5.67 -16.45 -10.12
N ILE A 131 -6.74 -16.04 -10.83
CA ILE A 131 -7.51 -14.85 -10.49
C ILE A 131 -8.34 -15.07 -9.22
N ALA A 132 -8.86 -16.28 -9.00
CA ALA A 132 -9.67 -16.61 -7.83
C ALA A 132 -8.84 -16.75 -6.54
N LEU A 133 -7.53 -16.98 -6.64
CA LEU A 133 -6.65 -17.12 -5.48
C LEU A 133 -6.41 -15.76 -4.81
N PRO A 134 -6.76 -15.59 -3.52
CA PRO A 134 -6.42 -14.37 -2.79
C PRO A 134 -4.90 -14.22 -2.65
N ALA A 135 -4.40 -13.00 -2.80
CA ALA A 135 -2.97 -12.71 -2.67
C ALA A 135 -2.37 -13.18 -1.33
N ALA A 136 -3.16 -13.16 -0.26
CA ALA A 136 -2.74 -13.66 1.06
C ALA A 136 -2.44 -15.17 1.06
N VAL A 137 -3.24 -15.97 0.35
CA VAL A 137 -3.03 -17.43 0.24
C VAL A 137 -1.75 -17.71 -0.54
N VAL A 138 -1.53 -16.99 -1.64
CA VAL A 138 -0.31 -17.08 -2.44
C VAL A 138 0.92 -16.73 -1.59
N ALA A 139 0.84 -15.66 -0.79
CA ALA A 139 1.93 -15.26 0.11
C ALA A 139 2.27 -16.35 1.14
N ILE A 140 1.26 -16.95 1.78
CA ILE A 140 1.45 -18.06 2.73
C ILE A 140 2.11 -19.26 2.04
N PHE A 141 1.66 -19.59 0.82
CA PHE A 141 2.24 -20.69 0.05
C PHE A 141 3.71 -20.43 -0.32
N SER A 142 4.05 -19.19 -0.71
CA SER A 142 5.44 -18.78 -0.96
C SER A 142 6.33 -18.95 0.27
N VAL A 143 5.83 -18.62 1.46
CA VAL A 143 6.55 -18.84 2.74
C VAL A 143 6.75 -20.33 3.00
N TYR A 144 5.72 -21.16 2.81
CA TYR A 144 5.80 -22.60 3.02
C TYR A 144 6.83 -23.26 2.09
N LEU A 145 6.88 -22.84 0.82
CA LEU A 145 7.84 -23.33 -0.16
C LEU A 145 9.27 -22.82 0.05
N ARG A 146 9.53 -22.01 1.09
CA ARG A 146 10.82 -21.31 1.30
C ARG A 146 11.30 -20.56 0.06
N ALA A 147 10.37 -20.08 -0.76
CA ALA A 147 10.71 -19.27 -1.91
C ALA A 147 11.35 -17.96 -1.40
N PRO A 148 12.47 -17.50 -1.98
CA PRO A 148 13.09 -16.25 -1.57
C PRO A 148 12.13 -15.09 -1.91
N VAL A 149 11.45 -14.55 -0.90
CA VAL A 149 10.51 -13.44 -1.04
C VAL A 149 11.24 -12.11 -1.24
N PHE A 150 12.53 -12.05 -0.88
CA PHE A 150 13.35 -10.85 -0.98
C PHE A 150 14.72 -11.22 -1.56
N VAL A 151 14.99 -10.74 -2.78
CA VAL A 151 16.33 -10.65 -3.40
C VAL A 151 16.67 -9.18 -3.56
#